data_AF-A0A016US23-F1
#
_entry.id   AF-A0A016US23-F1
#
_cell.length_a   1.000
_cell.length_b   1.000
_cell.length_c   1.000
_cell.angle_alpha   90.00
_cell.angle_beta   90.00
_cell.angle_gamma   90.00
#
_symmetry.space_group_name_H-M   'P 1'
#
loop_
_entity.id
_entity.type
_entity.pdbx_description
1 polymer ?
#
loop_
_entity_poly.entity_id
_entity_poly.type
_entity_poly.pdbx_seq_one_letter_code
_entity_poly.pdbx_strand_id
1 'polypeptide(L)'
;MPKKASMALITGLRSALAGGPGPAADLRVENIMLVWYASLFGHYKTVAAHLEWGSEFKQRLVDTQPDKSIRPYLSYLCETVMFHEWIVKRCSKTPDPSDPMPGSEEFLNRRIDKLYSAGVNCFATRPLAKMFTKVTNVLRVKK
;
A
#
# COMPACT_ATOMS: atom_id res chain seq x y z
N MET A 1 16.72 -1.61 1.14
CA MET A 1 15.41 -1.18 1.70
C MET A 1 15.65 -0.29 2.92
N PRO A 2 14.94 0.83 3.12
CA PRO A 2 15.17 1.78 4.21
C PRO A 2 14.84 1.13 5.55
N LYS A 3 15.68 1.35 6.58
CA LYS A 3 15.49 0.78 7.92
C LYS A 3 14.08 1.03 8.46
N LYS A 4 13.53 2.23 8.23
CA LYS A 4 12.19 2.61 8.66
C LYS A 4 11.10 1.75 8.01
N ALA A 5 11.17 1.52 6.70
CA ALA A 5 10.24 0.66 5.98
C ALA A 5 10.33 -0.79 6.48
N SER A 6 11.54 -1.29 6.67
CA SER A 6 11.78 -2.65 7.16
C SER A 6 11.27 -2.84 8.59
N MET A 7 11.57 -1.91 9.48
CA MET A 7 11.13 -1.98 10.88
C MET A 7 9.62 -1.87 11.02
N ALA A 8 8.95 -1.01 10.22
CA ALA A 8 7.50 -0.93 10.19
C ALA A 8 6.88 -2.29 9.79
N LEU A 9 7.43 -2.93 8.77
CA LEU A 9 6.98 -4.25 8.31
C LEU A 9 7.23 -5.33 9.36
N ILE A 10 8.46 -5.44 9.88
CA ILE A 10 8.84 -6.44 10.90
C ILE A 10 7.98 -6.29 12.15
N THR A 11 7.78 -5.06 12.64
CA THR A 11 6.98 -4.79 13.83
C THR A 11 5.52 -5.15 13.60
N GLY A 12 4.98 -4.81 12.42
CA GLY A 12 3.65 -5.20 12.01
C GLY A 12 3.50 -6.72 12.02
N LEU A 13 4.35 -7.44 11.30
CA LEU A 13 4.27 -8.90 11.16
C LEU A 13 4.38 -9.61 12.51
N ARG A 14 5.30 -9.19 13.37
CA ARG A 14 5.41 -9.70 14.75
C ARG A 14 4.10 -9.50 15.53
N SER A 15 3.48 -8.33 15.39
CA SER A 15 2.21 -8.03 16.06
C SER A 15 1.06 -8.88 15.51
N ALA A 16 1.01 -9.15 14.21
CA ALA A 16 0.00 -10.03 13.62
C ALA A 16 0.08 -11.48 14.11
N LEU A 17 1.31 -11.96 14.34
CA LEU A 17 1.61 -13.33 14.72
C LEU A 17 1.65 -13.56 16.24
N ALA A 18 1.54 -12.50 17.06
CA ALA A 18 1.67 -12.58 18.51
C ALA A 18 0.66 -13.53 19.18
N GLY A 19 -0.50 -13.76 18.55
CA GLY A 19 -1.52 -14.71 19.02
C GLY A 19 -1.42 -16.12 18.44
N GLY A 20 -0.31 -16.47 17.77
CA GLY A 20 -0.14 -17.73 17.06
C GLY A 20 -0.66 -17.72 15.61
N PRO A 21 -0.33 -18.76 14.82
CA PRO A 21 -0.77 -18.88 13.43
C PRO A 21 -2.26 -19.22 13.33
N GLY A 22 -2.85 -18.94 12.16
CA GLY A 22 -4.24 -19.28 11.84
C GLY A 22 -4.94 -18.20 11.02
N PRO A 23 -6.20 -18.42 10.60
CA PRO A 23 -6.87 -17.54 9.63
C PRO A 23 -6.95 -16.06 10.06
N ALA A 24 -7.10 -15.80 11.36
CA ALA A 24 -7.10 -14.45 11.90
C ALA A 24 -5.70 -13.79 11.83
N ALA A 25 -4.63 -14.57 11.95
CA ALA A 25 -3.26 -14.10 11.78
C ALA A 25 -2.96 -13.82 10.30
N ASP A 26 -3.40 -14.70 9.40
CA ASP A 26 -3.23 -14.52 7.95
C ASP A 26 -3.87 -13.22 7.46
N LEU A 27 -5.10 -12.95 7.92
CA LEU A 27 -5.79 -11.69 7.61
C LEU A 27 -5.05 -10.46 8.15
N ARG A 28 -4.45 -10.56 9.35
CA ARG A 28 -3.65 -9.46 9.92
C ARG A 28 -2.37 -9.26 9.11
N VAL A 29 -1.70 -10.32 8.70
CA VAL A 29 -0.51 -10.27 7.84
C VAL A 29 -0.83 -9.61 6.50
N GLU A 30 -1.91 -10.03 5.83
CA GLU A 30 -2.38 -9.39 4.60
C GLU A 30 -2.60 -7.88 4.80
N ASN A 31 -3.32 -7.50 5.87
CA ASN A 31 -3.58 -6.09 6.16
C ASN A 31 -2.30 -5.28 6.39
N ILE A 32 -1.28 -5.86 7.05
CA ILE A 32 0.02 -5.20 7.25
C ILE A 32 0.71 -4.96 5.91
N MET A 33 0.72 -5.97 5.04
CA MET A 33 1.31 -5.86 3.70
C MET A 33 0.60 -4.76 2.90
N LEU A 34 -0.73 -4.75 2.89
CA LEU A 34 -1.53 -3.75 2.18
C LEU A 34 -1.26 -2.32 2.69
N VAL A 35 -1.16 -2.15 4.01
CA VAL A 35 -0.83 -0.87 4.64
C VAL A 35 0.58 -0.42 4.27
N TRP A 36 1.53 -1.36 4.26
CA TRP A 36 2.91 -1.07 3.89
C TRP A 36 3.02 -0.58 2.45
N TYR A 37 2.35 -1.26 1.50
CA TYR A 37 2.27 -0.82 0.11
C TYR A 37 1.58 0.53 -0.04
N ALA A 38 0.43 0.74 0.60
CA ALA A 38 -0.28 2.03 0.58
C ALA A 38 0.60 3.18 1.11
N SER A 39 1.45 2.91 2.09
CA SER A 39 2.37 3.90 2.67
C SER A 39 3.55 4.22 1.74
N LEU A 40 4.00 3.26 0.93
CA LEU A 40 5.09 3.45 -0.03
C LEU A 40 4.66 4.26 -1.25
N PHE A 41 3.57 3.84 -1.89
CA PHE A 41 3.19 4.33 -3.22
C PHE A 41 1.68 4.53 -3.40
N GLY A 42 0.87 4.53 -2.33
CA GLY A 42 -0.59 4.67 -2.44
C GLY A 42 -1.06 5.96 -3.12
N HIS A 43 -0.22 6.99 -3.17
CA HIS A 43 -0.46 8.26 -3.86
C HIS A 43 -0.31 8.19 -5.39
N TYR A 44 0.00 7.02 -5.96
CA TYR A 44 0.19 6.86 -7.41
C TYR A 44 -1.00 7.37 -8.24
N LYS A 45 -2.24 7.19 -7.77
CA LYS A 45 -3.44 7.68 -8.46
C LYS A 45 -3.48 9.20 -8.58
N THR A 46 -2.99 9.90 -7.56
CA THR A 46 -2.90 11.37 -7.59
C THR A 46 -1.91 11.85 -8.66
N VAL A 47 -0.84 11.07 -8.89
CA VAL A 47 0.13 11.34 -9.97
C VAL A 47 -0.47 10.95 -11.33
N ALA A 48 -1.09 9.78 -11.41
CA ALA A 48 -1.73 9.25 -12.62
C ALA A 48 -2.88 10.11 -13.15
N ALA A 49 -3.51 10.91 -12.29
CA ALA A 49 -4.53 11.88 -12.70
C ALA A 49 -4.00 12.94 -13.68
N HIS A 50 -2.69 13.16 -13.72
CA HIS A 50 -2.06 14.23 -14.50
C HIS A 50 -0.94 13.75 -15.43
N LEU A 51 -0.38 12.56 -15.19
CA LEU A 51 0.80 12.06 -15.90
C LEU A 51 0.60 10.59 -16.31
N GLU A 52 1.06 10.25 -17.51
CA GLU A 52 1.20 8.86 -17.93
C GLU A 52 2.48 8.24 -17.39
N TRP A 53 2.52 6.91 -17.31
CA TRP A 53 3.71 6.21 -16.83
C TRP A 53 4.94 6.53 -17.70
N GLY A 54 6.00 7.06 -17.07
CA GLY A 54 7.20 7.55 -17.74
C GLY A 54 8.10 8.29 -16.75
N SER A 55 9.18 8.90 -17.24
CA SER A 55 10.19 9.56 -16.39
C SER A 55 9.60 10.64 -15.48
N GLU A 56 8.71 11.48 -16.01
CA GLU A 56 8.08 12.56 -15.25
C GLU A 56 7.14 12.02 -14.16
N PHE A 57 6.34 10.98 -14.47
CA PHE A 57 5.52 10.29 -13.47
C PHE A 57 6.38 9.71 -12.35
N LYS A 58 7.44 8.98 -12.71
CA LYS A 58 8.34 8.35 -11.73
C LYS A 58 8.95 9.39 -10.80
N GLN A 59 9.45 10.49 -11.36
CA GLN A 59 9.99 11.62 -10.60
C GLN A 59 8.92 12.22 -9.68
N ARG A 60 7.73 12.53 -10.20
CA ARG A 60 6.63 13.10 -9.42
C ARG A 60 6.17 12.16 -8.31
N LEU A 61 6.12 10.86 -8.56
CA LEU A 61 5.78 9.83 -7.57
C LEU A 61 6.80 9.81 -6.42
N VAL A 62 8.09 9.89 -6.74
CA VAL A 62 9.15 9.94 -5.73
C VAL A 62 9.10 11.25 -4.94
N ASP A 63 8.93 12.38 -5.61
CA ASP A 63 8.96 13.70 -4.96
C ASP A 63 7.76 13.97 -4.06
N THR A 64 6.61 13.40 -4.40
CA THR A 64 5.37 13.52 -3.61
C THR A 64 5.31 12.56 -2.42
N GLN A 65 6.23 11.59 -2.31
CA GLN A 65 6.31 10.74 -1.13
C GLN A 65 6.68 11.59 0.10
N PRO A 66 5.79 11.69 1.11
CA PRO A 66 5.98 12.56 2.27
C PRO A 66 7.22 12.19 3.11
N ASP A 67 7.57 10.91 3.17
CA ASP A 67 8.74 10.46 3.90
C ASP A 67 9.99 10.45 3.02
N LYS A 68 10.87 11.43 3.23
CA LYS A 68 12.15 11.57 2.49
C LYS A 68 13.05 10.35 2.62
N SER A 69 12.99 9.62 3.74
CA SER A 69 13.81 8.41 3.94
C SER A 69 13.34 7.22 3.10
N ILE A 70 12.10 7.27 2.60
CA ILE A 70 11.49 6.24 1.75
C ILE A 70 11.75 6.49 0.27
N ARG A 71 11.93 7.74 -0.14
CA ARG A 71 12.10 8.16 -1.54
C ARG A 71 13.15 7.34 -2.32
N PRO A 72 14.36 7.07 -1.81
CA PRO A 72 15.34 6.28 -2.56
C PRO A 72 14.84 4.87 -2.89
N TYR A 73 14.07 4.27 -1.99
CA TYR A 73 13.51 2.94 -2.21
C TYR A 73 12.33 2.96 -3.16
N LEU A 74 11.47 3.97 -3.08
CA LEU A 74 10.42 4.17 -4.07
C LEU A 74 11.01 4.42 -5.47
N SER A 75 12.10 5.18 -5.57
CA SER A 75 12.82 5.38 -6.83
C SER A 75 13.37 4.06 -7.37
N TYR A 76 13.91 3.19 -6.52
CA TYR A 76 14.32 1.84 -6.93
C TYR A 76 13.13 1.01 -7.42
N LEU A 77 11.99 1.04 -6.70
CA LEU A 77 10.78 0.31 -7.11
C LEU A 77 10.31 0.74 -8.51
N CYS A 78 10.37 2.04 -8.83
CA CYS A 78 10.04 2.58 -10.16
C CYS A 78 10.83 1.95 -11.32
N GLU A 79 12.00 1.38 -11.04
CA GLU A 79 12.85 0.72 -12.05
C GLU A 79 12.62 -0.80 -12.13
N THR A 80 11.77 -1.36 -11.29
CA THR A 80 11.46 -2.80 -11.34
C THR A 80 10.35 -3.11 -12.34
N VAL A 81 10.49 -4.23 -13.06
CA VAL A 81 9.49 -4.70 -14.03
C VAL A 81 8.14 -4.95 -13.34
N MET A 82 8.14 -5.60 -12.16
CA MET A 82 6.91 -5.88 -11.43
C MET A 82 6.12 -4.60 -11.08
N PHE A 83 6.81 -3.54 -10.64
CA PHE A 83 6.13 -2.29 -10.30
C PHE A 83 5.67 -1.53 -11.55
N HIS A 84 6.44 -1.57 -12.64
CA HIS A 84 6.01 -1.06 -13.94
C HIS A 84 4.70 -1.72 -14.38
N GLU A 85 4.67 -3.05 -14.43
CA GLU A 85 3.49 -3.82 -14.86
C GLU A 85 2.28 -3.51 -13.97
N TRP A 86 2.50 -3.46 -12.66
CA TRP A 86 1.45 -3.11 -11.70
C TRP A 86 0.89 -1.70 -11.95
N ILE A 87 1.74 -0.67 -12.10
CA ILE A 87 1.27 0.70 -12.37
C ILE A 87 0.55 0.78 -13.72
N VAL A 88 1.11 0.22 -14.79
CA VAL A 88 0.50 0.29 -16.13
C VAL A 88 -0.86 -0.40 -16.13
N LYS A 89 -1.00 -1.56 -15.49
CA LYS A 89 -2.29 -2.25 -15.33
C LYS A 89 -3.29 -1.35 -14.59
N ARG A 90 -2.88 -0.70 -13.50
CA ARG A 90 -3.75 0.12 -12.63
C ARG A 90 -4.10 1.49 -13.22
N CYS A 91 -3.24 2.07 -14.04
CA CYS A 91 -3.46 3.34 -14.72
C CYS A 91 -4.14 3.16 -16.08
N SER A 92 -4.31 1.92 -16.54
CA SER A 92 -5.05 1.64 -17.78
C SER A 92 -6.49 2.13 -17.67
N LYS A 93 -7.05 2.59 -18.78
CA LYS A 93 -8.45 3.09 -18.87
C LYS A 93 -9.48 1.95 -18.93
N THR A 94 -9.04 0.70 -18.79
CA THR A 94 -9.92 -0.46 -18.80
C THR A 94 -10.80 -0.43 -17.55
N PRO A 95 -12.13 -0.55 -17.68
CA PRO A 95 -13.01 -0.56 -16.53
C PRO A 95 -12.66 -1.71 -15.58
N ASP A 96 -12.34 -1.40 -14.32
CA ASP A 96 -12.20 -2.42 -13.28
C ASP A 96 -13.58 -3.12 -13.08
N PRO A 97 -13.64 -4.46 -12.94
CA PRO A 97 -14.87 -5.17 -12.62
C PRO A 97 -15.55 -4.58 -11.37
N SER A 98 -16.86 -4.33 -11.40
CA SER A 98 -17.57 -3.58 -10.33
C SER A 98 -17.35 -4.19 -8.94
N ASP A 99 -17.27 -5.52 -8.83
CA ASP A 99 -17.11 -6.25 -7.56
C ASP A 99 -16.06 -7.36 -7.67
N PRO A 100 -14.78 -7.07 -7.37
CA PRO A 100 -13.74 -8.10 -7.39
C PRO A 100 -13.97 -9.07 -6.24
N MET A 101 -13.78 -10.35 -6.54
CA MET A 101 -13.97 -11.43 -5.59
C MET A 101 -13.01 -11.29 -4.41
N PRO A 102 -13.46 -11.52 -3.16
CA PRO A 102 -12.56 -11.50 -2.00
C PRO A 102 -11.34 -12.40 -2.22
N GLY A 103 -10.15 -11.85 -1.98
CA GLY A 103 -8.88 -12.55 -2.20
C GLY A 103 -8.30 -12.45 -3.62
N SER A 104 -9.01 -11.83 -4.58
CA SER A 104 -8.42 -11.54 -5.90
C SER A 104 -7.40 -10.41 -5.83
N GLU A 105 -6.50 -10.35 -6.82
CA GLU A 105 -5.51 -9.27 -6.95
C GLU A 105 -6.20 -7.89 -7.01
N GLU A 106 -7.27 -7.77 -7.79
CA GLU A 106 -8.07 -6.54 -7.93
C GLU A 106 -8.70 -6.11 -6.60
N PHE A 107 -9.17 -7.08 -5.79
CA PHE A 107 -9.71 -6.83 -4.47
C PHE A 107 -8.64 -6.25 -3.53
N LEU A 108 -7.44 -6.83 -3.53
CA LEU A 108 -6.29 -6.34 -2.75
C LEU A 108 -5.81 -4.96 -3.23
N ASN A 109 -5.73 -4.75 -4.54
CA ASN A 109 -5.35 -3.48 -5.15
C ASN A 109 -6.30 -2.34 -4.74
N ARG A 110 -7.61 -2.58 -4.73
CA ARG A 110 -8.59 -1.59 -4.23
C ARG A 110 -8.42 -1.28 -2.75
N ARG A 111 -7.93 -2.23 -1.95
CA ARG A 111 -7.67 -1.98 -0.53
C ARG A 111 -6.47 -1.07 -0.32
N ILE A 112 -5.42 -1.18 -1.15
CA ILE A 112 -4.29 -0.23 -1.14
C ILE A 112 -4.82 1.21 -1.34
N ASP A 113 -5.67 1.41 -2.33
CA ASP A 113 -6.28 2.73 -2.60
C ASP A 113 -7.14 3.22 -1.42
N LYS A 114 -8.00 2.37 -0.86
CA LYS A 114 -8.84 2.70 0.30
C LYS A 114 -8.01 3.11 1.52
N LEU A 115 -6.92 2.40 1.78
CA LEU A 115 -6.02 2.68 2.90
C LEU A 115 -5.30 4.02 2.71
N TYR A 116 -4.82 4.30 1.50
CA TYR A 116 -4.22 5.59 1.19
C TYR A 116 -5.23 6.74 1.33
N SER A 117 -6.42 6.62 0.75
CA SER A 117 -7.48 7.63 0.85
C SER A 117 -7.95 7.85 2.29
N ALA A 118 -7.89 6.83 3.13
CA ALA A 118 -8.15 6.95 4.55
C ALA A 118 -7.00 7.63 5.33
N GLY A 119 -5.89 7.98 4.68
CA GLY A 119 -4.70 8.56 5.31
C GLY A 119 -4.02 7.58 6.26
N VAL A 120 -3.95 6.30 5.88
CA VAL A 120 -3.15 5.30 6.61
C VAL A 120 -1.71 5.40 6.11
N ASN A 121 -0.77 5.56 7.04
CA ASN A 121 0.66 5.57 6.74
C ASN A 121 1.42 4.90 7.90
N CYS A 122 2.08 3.77 7.63
CA CYS A 122 2.84 3.03 8.64
C CYS A 122 4.24 3.57 8.93
N PHE A 123 4.67 4.59 8.20
CA PHE A 123 5.90 5.34 8.49
C PHE A 123 5.62 6.55 9.38
N ALA A 124 4.36 6.90 9.62
CA ALA A 124 4.01 7.93 10.59
C ALA A 124 4.34 7.47 12.02
N THR A 125 4.76 8.41 12.88
CA THR A 125 5.16 8.17 14.28
C THR A 125 3.98 7.84 15.23
N ARG A 126 2.79 7.54 14.70
CA ARG A 126 1.62 7.22 15.52
C ARG A 126 1.68 5.77 16.02
N PRO A 127 1.08 5.45 17.19
CA PRO A 127 1.08 4.09 17.71
C PRO A 127 0.47 3.10 16.70
N LEU A 128 1.22 2.05 16.36
CA LEU A 128 0.80 1.00 15.43
C LEU A 128 -0.55 0.38 15.82
N ALA A 129 -0.85 0.27 17.13
CA ALA A 129 -2.15 -0.22 17.61
C ALA A 129 -3.34 0.62 17.11
N LYS A 130 -3.23 1.97 17.14
CA LYS A 130 -4.29 2.87 16.64
C LYS A 130 -4.43 2.76 15.12
N MET A 131 -3.33 2.45 14.43
CA MET A 131 -3.32 2.21 13.00
C MET A 131 -4.04 0.92 12.64
N PHE A 132 -3.82 -0.17 13.39
CA PHE A 132 -4.53 -1.43 13.19
C PHE A 132 -6.05 -1.26 13.35
N THR A 133 -6.51 -0.57 14.38
CA THR A 133 -7.95 -0.27 14.54
C THR A 133 -8.50 0.51 13.35
N LYS A 134 -7.76 1.51 12.86
CA LYS A 134 -8.13 2.30 11.68
C LYS A 134 -8.21 1.43 10.42
N VAL A 135 -7.24 0.54 10.21
CA VAL A 135 -7.16 -0.39 9.08
C VAL A 135 -8.33 -1.36 9.10
N THR A 136 -8.60 -1.98 10.25
CA THR A 136 -9.76 -2.88 10.41
C THR A 136 -11.07 -2.16 10.10
N ASN A 137 -11.23 -0.91 10.53
CA ASN A 137 -12.45 -0.13 10.26
C ASN A 137 -12.58 0.25 8.78
N VAL A 138 -11.48 0.67 8.12
CA VAL A 138 -11.47 1.04 6.70
C VAL A 138 -11.74 -0.15 5.79
N LEU A 139 -11.22 -1.33 6.15
CA LEU A 139 -11.35 -2.55 5.37
C LEU A 139 -12.60 -3.38 5.71
N ARG A 140 -13.37 -2.96 6.72
CA ARG A 140 -14.64 -3.60 7.08
C ARG A 140 -15.61 -3.43 5.92
N VAL A 141 -15.98 -4.55 5.30
CA VAL A 141 -17.06 -4.56 4.32
C VAL A 141 -18.35 -4.25 5.10
N LYS A 142 -19.07 -3.18 4.73
CA LYS A 142 -20.46 -3.04 5.16
C LYS A 142 -21.20 -4.23 4.56
N LYS A 143 -21.68 -5.13 5.41
CA LYS A 143 -22.62 -6.18 5.02
C LYS A 143 -23.89 -5.56 4.46
#